data_AF-A0A2R6Y5N1-F1
#
_entry.id   AF-A0A2R6Y5N1-F1
#
_cell.length_a   1.000
_cell.length_b   1.000
_cell.length_c   1.000
_cell.angle_alpha   90.00
_cell.angle_beta   90.00
_cell.angle_gamma   90.00
#
_symmetry.space_group_name_H-M   'P 1'
#
loop_
_entity.id
_entity.type
_entity.pdbx_description
1 polymer ?
#
loop_
_entity_poly.entity_id
_entity_poly.type
_entity_poly.pdbx_seq_one_letter_code
_entity_poly.pdbx_strand_id
1 'polypeptide(L)'
;MRIIPYELYKYTPNLSLMALRKEFGMYDYCLNMNKTNIAMQPFLNLGRNYFDLSFQKWFIEMKKRKNYVNSFHKFYAEKNKFSPIKTDFFLLLECCLQWDLKEFMPYNINLSWYEIILKFFKQ
;
A
#
# COMPACT_ATOMS: atom_id res chain seq x y z
N MET A 1 -4.87 -9.51 7.16
CA MET A 1 -3.80 -8.59 6.68
C MET A 1 -4.49 -7.37 6.11
N ARG A 2 -4.09 -6.17 6.53
CA ARG A 2 -4.69 -4.94 6.04
C ARG A 2 -3.92 -4.46 4.82
N ILE A 3 -4.63 -3.94 3.82
CA ILE A 3 -4.02 -3.22 2.71
C ILE A 3 -3.14 -2.11 3.29
N ILE A 4 -1.90 -2.04 2.83
CA ILE A 4 -1.00 -0.94 3.16
C ILE A 4 -1.30 0.19 2.16
N PRO A 5 -1.71 1.39 2.61
CA PRO A 5 -1.85 2.55 1.75
C PRO A 5 -0.56 2.84 0.99
N TYR A 6 -0.65 3.12 -0.31
CA TYR A 6 0.54 3.31 -1.14
C TYR A 6 1.38 4.50 -0.67
N GLU A 7 0.75 5.47 -0.03
CA GLU A 7 1.35 6.65 0.56
C GLU A 7 2.39 6.29 1.63
N LEU A 8 2.19 5.15 2.31
CA LEU A 8 3.08 4.67 3.37
C LEU A 8 4.23 3.81 2.85
N TYR A 9 4.25 3.40 1.57
CA TYR A 9 5.24 2.46 1.04
C TYR A 9 6.69 2.86 1.29
N LYS A 10 7.03 4.15 1.17
CA LYS A 10 8.38 4.64 1.46
C LYS A 10 8.82 4.43 2.91
N TYR A 11 7.88 4.28 3.84
CA TYR A 11 8.12 4.05 5.26
C TYR A 11 7.92 2.58 5.65
N THR A 12 7.19 1.80 4.85
CA THR A 12 6.88 0.41 5.12
C THR A 12 8.12 -0.47 5.31
N PRO A 13 8.20 -1.31 6.36
CA PRO A 13 9.27 -2.30 6.52
C PRO A 13 9.47 -3.16 5.27
N ASN A 14 10.71 -3.57 4.99
CA ASN A 14 11.01 -4.28 3.74
C ASN A 14 10.24 -5.60 3.60
N LEU A 15 10.13 -6.37 4.69
CA LEU A 15 9.38 -7.63 4.73
C LEU A 15 7.90 -7.41 4.40
N SER A 16 7.28 -6.40 5.01
CA SER A 16 5.88 -6.04 4.76
C SER A 16 5.65 -5.60 3.32
N LEU A 17 6.58 -4.83 2.74
CA LEU A 17 6.50 -4.40 1.34
C LEU A 17 6.63 -5.59 0.38
N MET A 18 7.53 -6.54 0.66
CA MET A 18 7.69 -7.75 -0.14
C MET A 18 6.48 -8.68 -0.05
N ALA A 19 5.82 -8.73 1.11
CA ALA A 19 4.63 -9.55 1.34
C ALA A 19 3.43 -9.10 0.47
N LEU A 20 3.29 -7.80 0.18
CA LEU A 20 2.21 -7.25 -0.65
C LEU A 20 2.08 -7.91 -2.03
N ARG A 21 3.19 -8.46 -2.57
CA ARG A 21 3.19 -9.21 -3.83
C ARG A 21 2.08 -10.27 -3.89
N LYS A 22 1.83 -10.98 -2.78
CA LYS A 22 0.79 -12.02 -2.73
C LYS A 22 -0.61 -11.42 -2.59
N GLU A 23 -0.71 -10.28 -1.91
CA GLU A 23 -1.98 -9.64 -1.57
C GLU A 23 -2.66 -9.01 -2.79
N PHE A 24 -1.90 -8.55 -3.80
CA PHE A 24 -2.49 -7.98 -5.02
C PHE A 24 -3.43 -8.94 -5.75
N GLY A 25 -3.14 -10.24 -5.75
CA GLY A 25 -4.05 -11.24 -6.32
C GLY A 25 -5.36 -11.37 -5.54
N MET A 26 -5.30 -11.23 -4.21
CA MET A 26 -6.50 -11.22 -3.38
C MET A 26 -7.35 -9.97 -3.61
N TYR A 27 -6.70 -8.81 -3.84
CA TYR A 27 -7.40 -7.56 -4.11
C TYR A 27 -8.15 -7.62 -5.45
N ASP A 28 -7.48 -8.11 -6.49
CA ASP A 28 -8.07 -8.33 -7.81
C ASP A 28 -9.27 -9.27 -7.72
N TYR A 29 -9.14 -10.38 -6.97
CA TYR A 29 -10.23 -11.30 -6.72
C TYR A 29 -11.43 -10.64 -6.00
N CYS A 30 -11.18 -9.85 -4.95
CA CYS A 30 -12.23 -9.16 -4.21
C CYS A 30 -12.99 -8.14 -5.08
N LEU A 31 -12.28 -7.39 -5.94
CA LEU A 31 -12.88 -6.44 -6.88
C LEU A 31 -13.74 -7.16 -7.91
N ASN A 32 -13.21 -8.22 -8.54
CA ASN A 32 -13.90 -8.88 -9.66
C ASN A 32 -15.14 -9.64 -9.19
N MET A 33 -15.09 -10.25 -8.01
CA MET A 33 -16.20 -11.01 -7.43
C MET A 33 -17.15 -10.13 -6.59
N ASN A 34 -16.89 -8.81 -6.48
CA ASN A 34 -17.61 -7.90 -5.61
C ASN A 34 -17.79 -8.43 -4.18
N LYS A 35 -16.76 -9.10 -3.64
CA LYS A 35 -16.82 -9.66 -2.30
C LYS A 35 -16.71 -8.55 -1.27
N THR A 36 -17.67 -8.49 -0.37
CA THR A 36 -17.61 -7.59 0.79
C THR A 36 -16.60 -8.13 1.80
N ASN A 37 -15.59 -7.33 2.12
CA ASN A 37 -14.66 -7.60 3.21
C ASN A 37 -14.53 -6.31 4.01
N ILE A 38 -15.09 -6.30 5.22
CA ILE A 38 -15.18 -5.10 6.07
C ILE A 38 -13.82 -4.41 6.22
N ALA A 39 -12.74 -5.17 6.41
CA ALA A 39 -11.41 -4.62 6.62
C ALA A 39 -10.78 -4.02 5.35
N MET A 40 -11.18 -4.50 4.17
CA MET A 40 -10.69 -4.02 2.86
C MET A 40 -11.64 -3.02 2.20
N GLN A 41 -12.89 -2.94 2.67
CA GLN A 41 -13.96 -2.17 2.05
C GLN A 41 -13.58 -0.70 1.80
N PRO A 42 -12.86 0.00 2.70
CA PRO A 42 -12.44 1.37 2.44
C PRO A 42 -11.57 1.52 1.18
N PHE A 43 -10.77 0.50 0.85
CA PHE A 43 -9.94 0.46 -0.35
C PHE A 43 -10.72 -0.04 -1.57
N LEU A 44 -11.59 -1.04 -1.38
CA LEU A 44 -12.47 -1.54 -2.45
C LEU A 44 -13.39 -0.44 -2.98
N ASN A 45 -13.87 0.45 -2.10
CA ASN A 45 -14.68 1.61 -2.47
C ASN A 45 -13.93 2.60 -3.39
N LEU A 46 -12.59 2.65 -3.34
CA LEU A 46 -11.77 3.46 -4.26
C LEU A 46 -11.61 2.81 -5.65
N GLY A 47 -12.06 1.56 -5.78
CA GLY A 47 -12.16 0.84 -7.05
C GLY A 47 -10.82 0.50 -7.69
N ARG A 48 -10.90 -0.08 -8.89
CA ARG A 48 -9.75 -0.59 -9.65
C ARG A 48 -8.63 0.44 -9.82
N ASN A 49 -8.98 1.70 -10.05
CA ASN A 49 -8.03 2.80 -10.23
C ASN A 49 -7.05 2.94 -9.05
N TYR A 50 -7.53 2.83 -7.80
CA TYR A 50 -6.66 2.87 -6.63
C TYR A 50 -5.71 1.68 -6.57
N PHE A 51 -6.18 0.48 -6.91
CA PHE A 51 -5.34 -0.71 -6.87
C PHE A 51 -4.26 -0.68 -7.95
N ASP A 52 -4.55 -0.15 -9.14
CA ASP A 52 -3.56 0.02 -10.19
C ASP A 52 -2.49 1.06 -9.80
N LEU A 53 -2.91 2.20 -9.23
CA LEU A 53 -2.01 3.20 -8.67
C LEU A 53 -1.13 2.60 -7.56
N SER A 54 -1.76 1.89 -6.63
CA SER A 54 -1.12 1.23 -5.51
C SER A 54 -0.07 0.23 -6.01
N PHE A 55 -0.42 -0.61 -6.98
CA PHE A 55 0.51 -1.54 -7.60
C PHE A 55 1.71 -0.85 -8.25
N GLN A 56 1.49 0.23 -9.03
CA GLN A 56 2.61 0.97 -9.63
C GLN A 56 3.51 1.60 -8.56
N LYS A 57 2.94 2.19 -7.50
CA LYS A 57 3.71 2.79 -6.42
C LYS A 57 4.52 1.74 -5.66
N TRP A 58 3.96 0.55 -5.46
CA TRP A 58 4.68 -0.60 -4.89
C TRP A 58 5.85 -1.00 -5.78
N PHE A 59 5.63 -1.13 -7.09
CA PHE A 59 6.67 -1.48 -8.05
C PHE A 59 7.83 -0.49 -8.05
N ILE A 60 7.53 0.81 -8.03
CA ILE A 60 8.54 1.88 -7.95
C ILE A 60 9.37 1.74 -6.68
N GLU A 61 8.72 1.54 -5.53
CA GLU A 61 9.42 1.43 -4.24
C GLU A 61 10.26 0.13 -4.16
N MET A 62 9.75 -0.99 -4.68
CA MET A 62 10.49 -2.25 -4.76
C MET A 62 11.75 -2.11 -5.62
N LYS A 63 11.65 -1.46 -6.79
CA LYS A 63 12.81 -1.16 -7.64
C LYS A 63 13.81 -0.25 -6.94
N LYS A 64 13.33 0.82 -6.29
CA LYS A 64 14.17 1.76 -5.54
C LYS A 64 14.98 1.05 -4.45
N ARG A 65 14.38 0.06 -3.79
CA ARG A 65 15.02 -0.77 -2.75
C ARG A 65 15.80 -1.97 -3.27
N LYS A 66 15.90 -2.14 -4.60
CA LYS A 66 16.55 -3.28 -5.25
C LYS A 66 15.96 -4.64 -4.85
N ASN A 67 14.68 -4.67 -4.49
CA ASN A 67 13.97 -5.92 -4.22
C ASN A 67 13.56 -6.61 -5.53
N TYR A 68 13.44 -7.94 -5.48
CA TYR A 68 12.97 -8.72 -6.62
C TYR A 68 11.52 -8.40 -7.01
N VAL A 69 11.30 -8.21 -8.30
CA VAL A 69 9.97 -8.12 -8.93
C VAL A 69 9.97 -9.10 -10.10
N ASN A 70 8.96 -9.96 -10.17
CA ASN A 70 8.86 -10.94 -11.26
C ASN A 70 8.35 -10.28 -12.57
N SER A 71 8.45 -11.02 -13.67
CA SER A 71 8.04 -10.57 -15.01
C SER A 71 6.56 -10.18 -15.08
N PHE A 72 5.67 -10.95 -14.46
CA PHE A 72 4.24 -10.65 -14.41
C PHE A 72 3.96 -9.29 -13.77
N HIS A 73 4.52 -9.04 -12.59
CA HIS A 73 4.30 -7.79 -11.88
C HIS A 73 4.92 -6.61 -12.64
N LYS A 74 6.10 -6.80 -13.23
CA LYS A 74 6.72 -5.78 -14.08
C LYS A 74 5.81 -5.40 -15.26
N PHE A 75 5.30 -6.39 -15.99
CA PHE A 75 4.40 -6.17 -17.12
C PHE A 75 3.13 -5.42 -16.69
N TYR A 76 2.53 -5.84 -15.58
CA TYR A 76 1.33 -5.19 -15.04
C TYR A 76 1.57 -3.70 -14.70
N ALA A 77 2.68 -3.38 -14.03
CA ALA A 77 3.01 -2.00 -13.67
C ALA A 77 3.29 -1.12 -14.89
N GLU A 78 3.77 -1.69 -16.01
CA GLU A 78 4.13 -0.95 -17.23
C GLU A 78 2.94 -0.72 -18.18
N LYS A 79 1.86 -1.50 -18.04
CA LYS A 79 0.73 -1.48 -18.98
C LYS A 79 -0.51 -0.76 -18.47
N ASN A 80 -0.70 -0.66 -17.16
CA ASN A 80 -1.89 -0.05 -16.60
C ASN A 80 -1.75 1.47 -16.46
N LYS A 81 -2.84 2.19 -16.73
CA LYS A 81 -2.95 3.63 -16.51
C LYS A 81 -3.91 3.88 -15.36
N PHE A 82 -3.70 4.96 -14.63
CA PHE A 82 -4.57 5.39 -13.54
C PHE A 82 -4.61 6.91 -13.44
N SER A 83 -5.64 7.42 -12.79
CA SER A 83 -5.69 8.78 -12.30
C SER A 83 -5.16 8.85 -10.87
N PRO A 84 -4.56 9.99 -10.46
CA PRO A 84 -4.22 10.22 -9.07
C PRO A 84 -5.44 10.07 -8.16
N ILE A 85 -5.35 9.21 -7.16
CA ILE A 85 -6.38 9.00 -6.13
C ILE A 85 -5.67 8.80 -4.81
N LYS A 86 -6.17 9.41 -3.72
CA LYS A 86 -5.57 9.31 -2.38
C LYS A 86 -6.48 8.51 -1.46
N THR A 87 -5.87 7.85 -0.48
CA THR A 87 -6.60 7.33 0.68
C THR A 87 -6.99 8.46 1.63
N ASP A 88 -8.06 8.22 2.37
CA ASP A 88 -8.50 9.11 3.44
C ASP A 88 -7.47 9.14 4.59
N PHE A 89 -7.34 10.29 5.25
CA PHE A 89 -6.38 10.49 6.34
C PHE A 89 -6.59 9.50 7.50
N PHE A 90 -7.84 9.18 7.86
CA PHE A 90 -8.13 8.24 8.93
C PHE A 90 -7.61 6.83 8.62
N LEU A 91 -7.60 6.42 7.34
CA LEU A 91 -7.02 5.14 6.93
C LEU A 91 -5.49 5.13 7.10
N LEU A 92 -4.83 6.25 6.78
CA LEU A 92 -3.39 6.40 7.01
C LEU A 92 -3.07 6.36 8.51
N LEU A 93 -3.82 7.12 9.31
CA LEU A 93 -3.65 7.18 10.76
C LEU A 93 -3.85 5.81 11.40
N GLU A 94 -4.91 5.11 11.04
CA GLU A 94 -5.22 3.80 11.57
C GLU A 94 -4.14 2.77 11.22
N CYS A 95 -3.62 2.82 9.99
CA CYS A 95 -2.51 1.95 9.58
C CYS A 95 -1.25 2.21 10.40
N CYS A 96 -0.88 3.49 10.58
CA CYS A 96 0.27 3.89 11.40
C CYS A 96 0.11 3.42 12.86
N LEU A 97 -1.06 3.63 13.48
CA LEU A 97 -1.34 3.20 14.84
C LEU A 97 -1.24 1.68 14.99
N GLN A 98 -1.78 0.91 14.04
CA GLN A 98 -1.69 -0.54 14.08
C GLN A 98 -0.27 -1.06 13.96
N TRP A 99 0.61 -0.36 13.26
CA TRP A 99 2.01 -0.73 13.13
C TRP A 99 2.82 -0.39 14.36
N ASP A 100 2.52 0.76 14.97
CA ASP A 100 3.10 1.17 16.25
C ASP A 100 2.74 0.19 17.37
N LEU A 101 1.45 -0.17 17.50
CA LEU A 101 0.96 -1.17 18.46
C LEU A 101 1.55 -2.57 18.25
N LYS A 102 2.03 -2.87 17.05
CA LYS A 102 2.67 -4.15 16.70
C LYS A 102 4.19 -4.06 16.67
N GLU A 103 4.74 -2.93 17.13
CA GLU A 103 6.18 -2.68 17.22
C GLU A 103 6.93 -2.81 15.88
N PHE A 104 6.23 -2.60 14.76
CA PHE A 104 6.88 -2.52 13.46
C PHE A 104 7.63 -1.20 13.36
N MET A 105 8.93 -1.24 13.06
CA MET A 105 9.71 -0.01 12.86
C MET A 105 9.66 0.48 11.41
N PRO A 106 9.55 1.80 11.17
CA PRO A 106 9.66 2.35 9.83
C PRO A 106 10.98 1.96 9.14
N TYR A 107 10.91 1.80 7.82
CA TYR A 107 12.04 1.37 7.02
C TYR A 107 13.12 2.44 6.92
N ASN A 108 14.31 2.08 7.43
CA ASN A 108 15.58 2.77 7.19
C ASN A 108 15.52 4.29 7.36
N ILE A 109 14.70 4.74 8.31
CA ILE A 109 14.47 6.14 8.60
C ILE A 109 14.39 6.27 10.12
N ASN A 110 15.08 7.26 10.67
CA ASN A 110 14.99 7.60 12.09
C ASN A 110 13.74 8.46 12.36
N LEU A 111 12.57 7.89 12.10
CA LEU A 111 11.26 8.49 12.38
C LEU A 111 10.36 7.42 13.00
N SER A 112 9.46 7.85 13.87
CA SER A 112 8.33 7.09 14.40
C SER A 112 7.13 7.15 13.45
N TRP A 113 6.17 6.22 13.62
CA TRP A 113 4.88 6.28 12.92
C TRP A 113 4.10 7.56 13.22
N TYR A 114 4.23 8.09 14.43
CA TYR A 114 3.67 9.37 14.83
C TYR A 114 4.24 10.54 14.00
N GLU A 115 5.55 10.63 13.84
CA GLU A 115 6.18 11.67 13.02
C GLU A 115 5.84 11.52 11.55
N ILE A 116 5.65 10.28 11.07
CA ILE A 116 5.20 10.00 9.72
C ILE A 116 3.77 10.51 9.49
N ILE A 117 2.84 10.24 10.41
CA ILE A 117 1.44 10.66 10.23
C ILE A 117 1.29 12.19 10.28
N LEU A 118 2.09 12.89 11.09
CA LEU A 118 2.12 14.35 11.12
C LEU A 118 2.48 14.98 9.77
N LYS A 119 3.27 14.28 8.93
CA LYS A 119 3.60 14.75 7.57
C LYS A 119 2.41 14.68 6.62
N PHE A 120 1.45 13.78 6.87
CA PHE A 120 0.23 13.67 6.07
C PHE A 120 -0.88 14.58 6.58
N PHE A 121 -0.91 14.89 7.88
CA PHE A 121 -1.87 15.85 8.44
C PHE A 121 -1.64 17.29 7.98
N LYS A 122 -0.37 17.67 7.71
CA LYS A 122 0.02 19.04 7.32
C LYS A 122 -0.05 19.32 5.81
N GLN A 123 -0.54 18.36 5.00
CA GLN A 123 -0.67 18.49 3.54
C GLN A 123 -2.12 18.77 3.14
#